data_AF-L8HGB2-F1
#
_entry.id   AF-L8HGB2-F1
#
_cell.length_a   1.000
_cell.length_b   1.000
_cell.length_c   1.000
_cell.angle_alpha   90.00
_cell.angle_beta   90.00
_cell.angle_gamma   90.00
#
_symmetry.space_group_name_H-M   'P 1'
#
loop_
_entity.id
_entity.type
_entity.pdbx_description
1 polymer ?
#
loop_
_entity_poly.entity_id
_entity_poly.type
_entity_poly.pdbx_seq_one_letter_code
_entity_poly.pdbx_strand_id
1 'polypeptide(L)' 'TLAVAAAHDVRAWVNTLPLERVNDGIQMVRDNKARYRVVLTTQPNADSS' A
#
# COMPACT_ATOMS: atom_id res chain seq x y z
N THR A 1 15.68 4.02 11.82
CA THR A 1 14.54 3.85 12.76
C THR A 1 13.35 4.66 12.27
N LEU A 2 12.12 4.37 12.71
CA LEU A 2 10.91 5.09 12.26
C LEU A 2 10.98 6.60 12.51
N ALA A 3 11.57 6.99 13.65
CA ALA A 3 11.79 8.40 14.00
C ALA A 3 12.61 9.15 12.93
N VAL A 4 13.64 8.52 12.37
CA VAL A 4 14.46 9.10 11.29
C VAL A 4 13.63 9.24 10.01
N ALA A 5 12.83 8.23 9.64
CA ALA A 5 12.01 8.30 8.44
C ALA A 5 10.98 9.45 8.54
N ALA A 6 10.34 9.63 9.69
CA ALA A 6 9.43 10.73 9.92
C ALA A 6 10.13 12.10 9.89
N ALA A 7 11.31 12.22 10.52
CA ALA A 7 12.08 13.47 10.56
C ALA A 7 12.56 13.93 9.19
N HIS A 8 12.75 13.00 8.26
CA HIS A 8 13.24 13.29 6.90
C HIS A 8 12.18 13.09 5.81
N ASP A 9 10.89 12.95 6.19
CA ASP A 9 9.75 12.70 5.29
C ASP A 9 9.96 11.52 4.31
N VAL A 10 10.66 10.49 4.76
CA VAL A 10 10.91 9.28 3.96
C VAL A 10 9.65 8.42 3.96
N ARG A 11 8.99 8.33 2.81
CA ARG A 11 7.77 7.53 2.60
C ARG A 11 7.97 6.49 1.52
N ALA A 12 7.42 5.30 1.74
CA ALA A 12 7.35 4.29 0.70
C ALA A 12 6.27 4.67 -0.32
N TRP A 13 6.54 4.40 -1.60
CA TRP A 13 5.47 4.37 -2.59
C TRP A 13 4.65 3.09 -2.38
N VAL A 14 3.36 3.28 -2.16
CA VAL A 14 2.43 2.21 -1.78
C VAL A 14 1.23 2.21 -2.70
N ASN A 15 0.78 1.01 -3.06
CA ASN A 15 -0.50 0.77 -3.69
C ASN A 15 -1.43 0.20 -2.61
N THR A 16 -2.31 1.04 -2.08
CA THR A 16 -3.25 0.65 -1.03
C THR A 16 -4.49 0.02 -1.66
N LEU A 17 -4.87 -1.16 -1.19
CA LEU A 17 -6.08 -1.86 -1.59
C LEU A 17 -6.93 -2.17 -0.36
N PRO A 18 -8.25 -2.23 -0.50
CA PRO A 18 -9.09 -2.68 0.60
C PRO A 18 -8.91 -4.21 0.78
N LEU A 19 -9.09 -4.68 2.02
CA LEU A 19 -8.76 -6.06 2.40
C LEU A 19 -9.50 -7.12 1.56
N GLU A 20 -10.73 -6.84 1.13
CA GLU A 20 -11.52 -7.73 0.26
C GLU A 20 -10.85 -8.01 -1.09
N ARG A 21 -9.90 -7.15 -1.52
CA ARG A 21 -9.13 -7.29 -2.76
C ARG A 21 -7.73 -7.89 -2.56
N VAL A 22 -7.50 -8.59 -1.45
CA VAL A 22 -6.19 -9.22 -1.13
C VAL A 22 -5.63 -10.06 -2.27
N ASN A 23 -6.48 -10.84 -2.95
CA ASN A 23 -6.04 -11.72 -4.04
C ASN A 23 -5.51 -10.94 -5.24
N ASP A 24 -6.13 -9.81 -5.58
CA ASP A 24 -5.64 -8.90 -6.63
C ASP A 24 -4.25 -8.38 -6.25
N GLY A 25 -4.08 -7.94 -4.99
CA GLY A 25 -2.80 -7.46 -4.47
C GLY A 25 -1.69 -8.52 -4.58
N ILE A 26 -2.00 -9.78 -4.25
CA ILE A 26 -1.05 -10.89 -4.38
C ILE A 26 -0.66 -11.12 -5.85
N GLN A 27 -1.62 -11.10 -6.77
CA GLN A 27 -1.34 -11.27 -8.21
C GLN A 27 -0.48 -10.12 -8.74
N MET A 28 -0.75 -8.87 -8.33
CA MET A 28 0.07 -7.72 -8.73
C MET A 28 1.54 -7.86 -8.33
N VAL A 29 1.82 -8.40 -7.14
CA VAL A 29 3.19 -8.64 -6.68
C VAL A 29 3.85 -9.75 -7.49
N ARG A 30 3.14 -10.86 -7.75
CA ARG A 30 3.65 -11.98 -8.56
C ARG A 30 3.97 -11.56 -9.99
N ASP A 31 3.13 -10.71 -10.57
CA ASP A 31 3.30 -10.17 -11.91
C ASP A 31 4.36 -9.06 -11.99
N ASN A 32 4.96 -8.66 -10.87
CA ASN A 32 5.86 -7.51 -10.75
C ASN A 32 5.24 -6.19 -11.26
N LYS A 33 3.91 -6.07 -11.14
CA LYS A 33 3.12 -4.87 -11.52
C LYS A 33 2.87 -3.95 -10.34
N ALA A 34 3.21 -4.37 -9.12
CA ALA A 34 3.09 -3.53 -7.95
C ALA A 34 4.06 -2.33 -8.05
N ARG A 35 3.58 -1.13 -7.74
CA ARG A 35 4.43 0.06 -7.60
C ARG A 35 5.21 -0.01 -6.29
N TYR A 36 6.18 -0.92 -6.25
CA TYR A 36 7.08 -1.26 -5.13
C TYR A 36 6.45 -1.97 -3.92
N ARG A 37 5.33 -1.49 -3.37
CA ARG A 37 4.66 -2.11 -2.22
C ARG A 37 3.15 -2.13 -2.34
N VAL A 38 2.53 -3.19 -1.86
CA VAL A 38 1.07 -3.29 -1.66
C VAL A 38 0.78 -3.22 -0.17
N VAL A 39 -0.21 -2.40 0.22
CA VAL A 39 -0.70 -2.31 1.60
C VAL A 39 -2.19 -2.61 1.60
N LEU A 40 -2.65 -3.42 2.55
CA LEU A 40 -4.07 -3.76 2.69
C LEU A 40 -4.66 -2.99 3.87
N THR A 41 -5.83 -2.38 3.66
CA THR A 41 -6.55 -1.63 4.70
C THR A 41 -7.94 -2.18 4.95
N THR A 42 -8.37 -2.14 6.20
CA THR A 42 -9.75 -2.43 6.62
C THR A 42 -10.63 -1.18 6.69
N GLN A 43 -10.06 0.00 6.49
CA GLN A 43 -10.81 1.25 6.46
C GLN A 43 -11.36 1.52 5.05
N PRO A 44 -12.60 2.03 4.92
CA PRO A 44 -13.12 2.49 3.64
C PRO A 44 -12.21 3.61 3.11
N ASN A 45 -11.86 3.55 1.82
CA ASN A 45 -10.94 4.50 1.22
C ASN A 45 -11.54 5.91 1.28
N ALA A 46 -10.79 6.88 1.81
CA ALA A 46 -11.23 8.28 1.89
C ALA A 46 -11.56 8.90 0.51
N ASP A 47 -11.12 8.25 -0.57
CA ASP A 47 -11.32 8.67 -1.96
C ASP A 47 -12.61 8.11 -2.60
N SER A 48 -13.52 7.51 -1.81
CA SER A 48 -14.79 6.95 -2.29
C SER A 48 -16.04 7.75 -1.87
N SER A 49 -15.87 9.08 -1.66
CA SER A 49 -16.97 10.05 -1.52
C SER A 49 -17.04 10.99 -2.71
#